data_AF-A0A7C6HUU0-F1
#
_entry.id   AF-A0A7C6HUU0-F1
#
_cell.length_a   1.000
_cell.length_b   1.000
_cell.length_c   1.000
_cell.angle_alpha   90.00
_cell.angle_beta   90.00
_cell.angle_gamma   90.00
#
_symmetry.space_group_name_H-M   'P 1'
#
loop_
_entity.id
_entity.type
_entity.pdbx_description
1 polymer ?
#
loop_
_entity_poly.entity_id
_entity_poly.type
_entity_poly.pdbx_seq_one_letter_code
_entity_poly.pdbx_strand_id
1 'polypeptide(L)'
;MTMKKNFDPQCITFSQMNMIFNARTYYRRLTTWSREYINSRYYGVNAAADLFSRLYFESLEIGNMLEIIFGREISEKYSQYLSQYAITLYNLISAQLDGDTEAVNRYVEQLYENVAQRAAFLETVNPFWDEFEYYNLLGTYTHYIIELANALAANDINRIMELYDLVKAHTNLMGDVFAQGLYDYITSGVQIDYGLENVECVTYDQINTIYEIRMFWFELVTWVRIYMLSIYLEIGDSEIILTRLRQVPVDYINVLRRILGDQISDDYIDLFNIYIDLIVAFIDAQIEGNIEEINRLTQLFYENEQERAAFLAAINPFWEERELRNRLRNLLHATIDESTTFLSGDYARNVDIFSRILAQAESMSNYLAQGLFNYINYIQEDSLDI
;
A
#
# COMPACT_ATOMS: atom_id res chain seq x y z
N MET A 1 28.41 -6.34 -21.24
CA MET A 1 27.57 -6.88 -20.14
C MET A 1 27.87 -6.04 -18.92
N THR A 2 26.94 -5.17 -18.52
CA THR A 2 27.12 -4.30 -17.34
C THR A 2 27.11 -5.20 -16.10
N MET A 3 28.12 -5.08 -15.24
CA MET A 3 28.20 -5.89 -14.02
C MET A 3 27.22 -5.32 -12.99
N LYS A 4 26.12 -6.04 -12.71
CA LYS A 4 25.15 -5.68 -11.66
C LYS A 4 25.83 -5.71 -10.30
N LYS A 5 25.67 -4.66 -9.50
CA LYS A 5 26.12 -4.60 -8.10
C LYS A 5 24.90 -4.73 -7.22
N ASN A 6 24.30 -5.92 -7.23
CA ASN A 6 23.11 -6.19 -6.46
C ASN A 6 23.28 -5.75 -5.00
N PHE A 7 22.17 -5.40 -4.34
CA PHE A 7 22.15 -5.20 -2.91
C PHE A 7 22.81 -6.41 -2.22
N ASP A 8 23.65 -6.16 -1.22
CA ASP A 8 24.11 -7.24 -0.36
C ASP A 8 22.93 -7.68 0.51
N PRO A 9 22.34 -8.87 0.30
CA PRO A 9 21.18 -9.30 1.08
C PRO A 9 21.50 -9.48 2.57
N GLN A 10 22.78 -9.48 2.96
CA GLN A 10 23.21 -9.57 4.36
C GLN A 10 23.48 -8.20 5.01
N CYS A 11 23.62 -7.13 4.23
CA CYS A 11 23.90 -5.79 4.74
C CYS A 11 23.26 -4.70 3.87
N ILE A 12 22.00 -4.43 4.17
CA ILE A 12 21.21 -3.36 3.57
C ILE A 12 21.17 -2.17 4.53
N THR A 13 21.73 -1.06 4.11
CA THR A 13 21.75 0.20 4.85
C THR A 13 20.35 0.83 4.95
N PHE A 14 20.16 1.73 5.91
CA PHE A 14 18.89 2.46 6.08
C PHE A 14 18.44 3.20 4.80
N SER A 15 19.38 3.79 4.06
CA SER A 15 19.09 4.48 2.79
C SER A 15 18.59 3.53 1.70
N GLN A 16 19.21 2.36 1.56
CA GLN A 16 18.78 1.33 0.61
C GLN A 16 17.41 0.77 1.00
N MET A 17 17.18 0.52 2.30
CA MET A 17 15.88 0.10 2.83
C MET A 17 14.77 1.10 2.48
N ASN A 18 15.00 2.40 2.69
CA ASN A 18 14.01 3.43 2.34
C ASN A 18 13.72 3.49 0.83
N MET A 19 14.74 3.30 -0.01
CA MET A 19 14.55 3.25 -1.45
C MET A 19 13.64 2.08 -1.86
N ILE A 20 13.88 0.88 -1.31
CA ILE A 20 13.01 -0.30 -1.51
C ILE A 20 11.59 0.01 -1.04
N PHE A 21 11.44 0.56 0.16
CA PHE A 21 10.12 0.84 0.74
C PHE A 21 9.34 1.87 -0.06
N ASN A 22 9.97 2.93 -0.53
CA ASN A 22 9.32 3.96 -1.33
C ASN A 22 8.86 3.39 -2.69
N ALA A 23 9.70 2.57 -3.34
CA ALA A 23 9.36 1.91 -4.59
C ALA A 23 8.16 0.95 -4.43
N ARG A 24 8.18 0.09 -3.40
CA ARG A 24 7.04 -0.80 -3.09
C ARG A 24 5.77 0.00 -2.77
N THR A 25 5.89 1.05 -1.95
CA THR A 25 4.74 1.89 -1.54
C THR A 25 4.09 2.57 -2.75
N TYR A 26 4.87 3.05 -3.72
CA TYR A 26 4.34 3.59 -4.97
C TYR A 26 3.43 2.59 -5.69
N TYR A 27 3.91 1.37 -5.95
CA TYR A 27 3.10 0.37 -6.66
C TYR A 27 1.87 -0.06 -5.86
N ARG A 28 1.94 -0.05 -4.53
CA ARG A 28 0.78 -0.30 -3.66
C ARG A 28 -0.28 0.78 -3.74
N ARG A 29 0.12 2.06 -3.75
CA ARG A 29 -0.81 3.18 -3.96
C ARG A 29 -1.43 3.13 -5.34
N LEU A 30 -0.63 2.91 -6.38
CA LEU A 30 -1.12 2.76 -7.75
C LEU A 30 -2.18 1.65 -7.86
N THR A 31 -1.92 0.49 -7.26
CA THR A 31 -2.86 -0.64 -7.23
C THR A 31 -4.15 -0.31 -6.50
N THR A 32 -4.03 0.35 -5.34
CA THR A 32 -5.18 0.73 -4.51
C THR A 32 -6.10 1.65 -5.29
N TRP A 33 -5.57 2.71 -5.90
CA TRP A 33 -6.37 3.62 -6.72
C TRP A 33 -6.90 2.99 -8.01
N SER A 34 -6.14 2.07 -8.63
CA SER A 34 -6.64 1.30 -9.77
C SER A 34 -7.89 0.50 -9.38
N ARG A 35 -7.84 -0.19 -8.24
CA ARG A 35 -8.96 -0.97 -7.73
C ARG A 35 -10.15 -0.09 -7.32
N GLU A 36 -9.91 1.01 -6.60
CA GLU A 36 -10.98 1.94 -6.23
C GLU A 36 -11.71 2.48 -7.47
N TYR A 37 -10.95 2.87 -8.50
CA TYR A 37 -11.52 3.31 -9.77
C TYR A 37 -12.34 2.21 -10.45
N ILE A 38 -11.80 1.00 -10.60
CA ILE A 38 -12.49 -0.12 -11.27
C ILE A 38 -13.76 -0.50 -10.48
N ASN A 39 -13.70 -0.57 -9.15
CA ASN A 39 -14.87 -0.81 -8.29
C ASN A 39 -15.95 0.24 -8.52
N SER A 40 -15.59 1.53 -8.51
CA SER A 40 -16.54 2.62 -8.74
C SER A 40 -17.22 2.53 -10.12
N ARG A 41 -16.48 2.09 -11.15
CA ARG A 41 -17.03 1.91 -12.51
C ARG A 41 -18.06 0.79 -12.57
N TYR A 42 -17.79 -0.37 -11.97
CA TYR A 42 -18.69 -1.52 -12.05
C TYR A 42 -19.89 -1.44 -11.09
N TYR A 43 -19.71 -0.86 -9.91
CA TYR A 43 -20.77 -0.73 -8.91
C TYR A 43 -21.53 0.60 -8.98
N GLY A 44 -21.24 1.45 -9.98
CA GLY A 44 -21.98 2.68 -10.23
C GLY A 44 -21.85 3.75 -9.13
N VAL A 45 -20.76 3.72 -8.36
CA VAL A 45 -20.48 4.72 -7.32
C VAL A 45 -20.18 6.05 -7.99
N ASN A 46 -20.89 7.12 -7.62
CA ASN A 46 -20.77 8.45 -8.24
C ASN A 46 -19.49 9.20 -7.83
N ALA A 47 -18.33 8.58 -8.06
CA ALA A 47 -16.98 9.11 -7.81
C ALA A 47 -15.97 8.69 -8.90
N ALA A 48 -16.40 8.06 -9.99
CA ALA A 48 -15.49 7.50 -10.99
C ALA A 48 -14.56 8.54 -11.62
N ALA A 49 -15.02 9.79 -11.79
CA ALA A 49 -14.20 10.88 -12.33
C ALA A 49 -13.14 11.35 -11.33
N ASP A 50 -13.49 11.49 -10.06
CA ASP A 50 -12.57 11.85 -8.98
C ASP A 50 -11.52 10.75 -8.75
N LEU A 51 -11.97 9.49 -8.74
CA LEU A 51 -11.11 8.32 -8.64
C LEU A 51 -10.18 8.16 -9.84
N PHE A 52 -10.66 8.42 -11.06
CA PHE A 52 -9.80 8.44 -12.24
C PHE A 52 -8.75 9.54 -12.15
N SER A 53 -9.14 10.75 -11.72
CA SER A 53 -8.20 11.86 -11.52
C SER A 53 -7.13 11.47 -10.50
N ARG A 54 -7.52 10.80 -9.41
CA ARG A 54 -6.57 10.33 -8.41
C ARG A 54 -5.64 9.24 -8.92
N LEU A 55 -6.17 8.22 -9.60
CA LEU A 55 -5.36 7.19 -10.27
C LEU A 55 -4.38 7.81 -11.25
N TYR A 56 -4.84 8.79 -12.04
CA TYR A 56 -4.01 9.51 -13.00
C TYR A 56 -2.85 10.20 -12.28
N PHE A 57 -3.08 11.00 -11.25
CA PHE A 57 -2.01 11.68 -10.50
C PHE A 57 -1.04 10.70 -9.84
N GLU A 58 -1.55 9.66 -9.18
CA GLU A 58 -0.71 8.66 -8.50
C GLU A 58 0.15 7.89 -9.49
N SER A 59 -0.32 7.68 -10.72
CA SER A 59 0.50 7.06 -11.77
C SER A 59 1.76 7.87 -12.06
N LEU A 60 1.71 9.21 -11.94
CA LEU A 60 2.81 10.12 -12.27
C LEU A 60 3.85 10.26 -11.15
N GLU A 61 3.56 9.83 -9.92
CA GLU A 61 4.46 10.01 -8.77
C GLU A 61 5.82 9.30 -8.93
N ILE A 62 5.89 8.21 -9.71
CA ILE A 62 7.19 7.59 -10.05
C ILE A 62 8.05 8.51 -10.92
N GLY A 63 7.44 9.40 -11.71
CA GLY A 63 8.14 10.45 -12.44
C GLY A 63 8.92 11.37 -11.50
N ASN A 64 8.33 11.76 -10.36
CA ASN A 64 9.01 12.58 -9.35
C ASN A 64 10.26 11.88 -8.80
N MET A 65 10.18 10.55 -8.56
CA MET A 65 11.36 9.76 -8.15
C MET A 65 12.44 9.73 -9.23
N LEU A 66 12.05 9.64 -10.50
CA LEU A 66 12.99 9.65 -11.64
C LEU A 66 13.59 11.03 -11.90
N GLU A 67 12.85 12.12 -11.71
CA GLU A 67 13.30 13.49 -12.00
C GLU A 67 14.57 13.84 -11.21
N ILE A 68 14.66 13.41 -9.96
CA ILE A 68 15.81 13.68 -9.08
C ILE A 68 17.10 13.05 -9.64
N ILE A 69 17.01 11.85 -10.22
CA ILE A 69 18.17 11.06 -10.63
C ILE A 69 18.50 11.24 -12.11
N PHE A 70 17.48 11.27 -12.96
CA PHE A 70 17.60 11.22 -14.42
C PHE A 70 17.18 12.54 -15.10
N GLY A 71 16.66 13.49 -14.34
CA GLY A 71 16.25 14.80 -14.84
C GLY A 71 14.84 14.82 -15.43
N ARG A 72 14.38 16.06 -15.69
CA ARG A 72 13.00 16.36 -16.07
C ARG A 72 12.55 15.71 -17.37
N GLU A 73 13.38 15.69 -18.41
CA GLU A 73 13.01 15.13 -19.72
C GLU A 73 12.62 13.65 -19.63
N ILE A 74 13.40 12.87 -18.87
CA ILE A 74 13.11 11.44 -18.64
C ILE A 74 11.84 11.27 -17.80
N SER A 75 11.69 12.06 -16.75
CA SER A 75 10.48 12.06 -15.91
C SER A 75 9.21 12.37 -16.72
N GLU A 76 9.23 13.43 -17.53
CA GLU A 76 8.11 13.84 -18.37
C GLU A 76 7.75 12.77 -19.40
N LYS A 77 8.77 12.19 -20.07
CA LYS A 77 8.54 11.13 -21.06
C LYS A 77 7.98 9.86 -20.43
N TYR A 78 8.47 9.44 -19.26
CA TYR A 78 7.90 8.28 -18.57
C TYR A 78 6.47 8.55 -18.09
N SER A 79 6.23 9.75 -17.56
CA SER A 79 4.91 10.22 -17.15
C SER A 79 3.89 10.15 -18.29
N GLN A 80 4.28 10.47 -19.53
CA GLN A 80 3.40 10.33 -20.70
C GLN A 80 2.98 8.87 -20.95
N TYR A 81 3.91 7.92 -20.84
CA TYR A 81 3.57 6.50 -20.97
C TYR A 81 2.62 6.02 -19.86
N LEU A 82 2.81 6.50 -18.63
CA LEU A 82 1.96 6.18 -17.49
C LEU A 82 0.55 6.78 -17.63
N SER A 83 0.45 8.03 -18.07
CA SER A 83 -0.81 8.68 -18.44
C SER A 83 -1.56 7.88 -19.50
N GLN A 84 -0.85 7.45 -20.56
CA GLN A 84 -1.45 6.68 -21.64
C GLN A 84 -1.99 5.34 -21.12
N TYR A 85 -1.26 4.67 -20.22
CA TYR A 85 -1.74 3.43 -19.59
C TYR A 85 -3.06 3.65 -18.84
N ALA A 86 -3.12 4.69 -17.99
CA ALA A 86 -4.33 5.00 -17.21
C ALA A 86 -5.52 5.33 -18.12
N ILE A 87 -5.31 6.11 -19.19
CA ILE A 87 -6.33 6.45 -20.19
C ILE A 87 -6.80 5.20 -20.95
N THR A 88 -5.88 4.35 -21.38
CA THR A 88 -6.23 3.10 -22.07
C THR A 88 -7.01 2.16 -21.15
N LEU A 89 -6.65 2.07 -19.86
CA LEU A 89 -7.41 1.32 -18.86
C LEU A 89 -8.83 1.90 -18.70
N TYR A 90 -8.97 3.22 -18.60
CA TYR A 90 -10.28 3.88 -18.56
C TYR A 90 -11.17 3.50 -19.76
N ASN A 91 -10.58 3.48 -20.96
CA ASN A 91 -11.28 3.13 -22.19
C ASN A 91 -11.63 1.64 -22.24
N LEU A 92 -10.74 0.76 -21.77
CA LEU A 92 -11.00 -0.66 -21.63
C LEU A 92 -12.22 -0.92 -20.74
N ILE A 93 -12.26 -0.35 -19.54
CA ILE A 93 -13.39 -0.53 -18.62
C ILE A 93 -14.69 -0.01 -19.24
N SER A 94 -14.62 1.11 -19.98
CA SER A 94 -15.79 1.66 -20.67
C SER A 94 -16.31 0.71 -21.76
N ALA A 95 -15.42 0.17 -22.59
CA ALA A 95 -15.77 -0.82 -23.60
C ALA A 95 -16.35 -2.11 -23.00
N GLN A 96 -15.82 -2.56 -21.85
CA GLN A 96 -16.37 -3.72 -21.12
C GLN A 96 -17.81 -3.46 -20.66
N LEU A 97 -18.09 -2.27 -20.11
CA LEU A 97 -19.43 -1.89 -19.66
C LEU A 97 -20.41 -1.74 -20.84
N ASP A 98 -19.94 -1.28 -21.99
CA ASP A 98 -20.74 -1.15 -23.21
C ASP A 98 -20.96 -2.50 -23.94
N GLY A 99 -20.26 -3.55 -23.52
CA GLY A 99 -20.27 -4.86 -24.19
C GLY A 99 -19.56 -4.88 -25.55
N ASP A 100 -18.75 -3.86 -25.85
CA ASP A 100 -18.02 -3.73 -27.12
C ASP A 100 -16.76 -4.60 -27.12
N THR A 101 -16.91 -5.85 -27.53
CA THR A 101 -15.82 -6.85 -27.53
C THR A 101 -14.68 -6.47 -28.49
N GLU A 102 -14.99 -5.78 -29.60
CA GLU A 102 -13.96 -5.33 -30.55
C GLU A 102 -13.10 -4.23 -29.92
N ALA A 103 -13.73 -3.25 -29.26
CA ALA A 103 -13.02 -2.21 -28.53
C ALA A 103 -12.22 -2.77 -27.35
N VAL A 104 -12.78 -3.74 -26.60
CA VAL A 104 -12.06 -4.44 -25.52
C VAL A 104 -10.76 -5.05 -26.04
N ASN A 105 -10.82 -5.85 -27.10
CA ASN A 105 -9.62 -6.50 -27.66
C ASN A 105 -8.57 -5.48 -28.08
N ARG A 106 -8.98 -4.40 -28.75
CA ARG A 106 -8.11 -3.30 -29.16
C ARG A 106 -7.46 -2.58 -27.98
N TYR A 107 -8.19 -2.31 -26.90
CA TYR A 107 -7.62 -1.64 -25.73
C TYR A 107 -6.70 -2.55 -24.93
N VAL A 108 -6.97 -3.86 -24.88
CA VAL A 108 -6.03 -4.85 -24.32
C VAL A 108 -4.72 -4.85 -25.12
N GLU A 109 -4.77 -4.87 -26.46
CA GLU A 109 -3.58 -4.77 -27.30
C GLU A 109 -2.78 -3.48 -27.02
N GLN A 110 -3.46 -2.33 -26.96
CA GLN A 110 -2.83 -1.04 -26.64
C GLN A 110 -2.19 -1.00 -25.23
N LEU A 111 -2.74 -1.71 -24.24
CA LEU A 111 -2.11 -1.83 -22.92
C LEU A 111 -0.79 -2.59 -23.02
N TYR A 112 -0.73 -3.69 -23.77
CA TYR A 112 0.50 -4.46 -23.94
C TYR A 112 1.53 -3.76 -24.85
N GLU A 113 1.09 -2.97 -25.83
CA GLU A 113 1.96 -2.05 -26.57
C GLU A 113 2.59 -1.02 -25.63
N ASN A 114 1.79 -0.43 -24.74
CA ASN A 114 2.29 0.50 -23.72
C ASN A 114 3.30 -0.17 -22.77
N VAL A 115 3.04 -1.42 -22.35
CA VAL A 115 3.98 -2.24 -21.57
C VAL A 115 5.33 -2.39 -22.29
N ALA A 116 5.31 -2.76 -23.57
CA ALA A 116 6.54 -2.88 -24.38
C ALA A 116 7.30 -1.56 -24.49
N GLN A 117 6.59 -0.46 -24.78
CA GLN A 117 7.19 0.87 -24.89
C GLN A 117 7.85 1.32 -23.57
N ARG A 118 7.20 1.05 -22.44
CA ARG A 118 7.73 1.39 -21.11
C ARG A 118 8.95 0.55 -20.77
N ALA A 119 8.92 -0.75 -21.04
CA ALA A 119 10.04 -1.63 -20.79
C ALA A 119 11.29 -1.24 -21.60
N ALA A 120 11.12 -1.03 -22.91
CA ALA A 120 12.21 -0.58 -23.79
C ALA A 120 12.74 0.80 -23.35
N PHE A 121 11.86 1.72 -22.95
CA PHE A 121 12.28 3.04 -22.49
C PHE A 121 13.09 2.97 -21.18
N LEU A 122 12.68 2.16 -20.21
CA LEU A 122 13.38 2.04 -18.93
C LEU A 122 14.83 1.55 -19.10
N GLU A 123 15.09 0.65 -20.04
CA GLU A 123 16.45 0.21 -20.35
C GLU A 123 17.32 1.35 -20.90
N THR A 124 16.75 2.25 -21.71
CA THR A 124 17.48 3.43 -22.20
C THR A 124 17.81 4.44 -21.11
N VAL A 125 17.02 4.46 -20.03
CA VAL A 125 17.21 5.36 -18.88
C VAL A 125 18.25 4.79 -17.93
N ASN A 126 18.20 3.47 -17.68
CA ASN A 126 19.04 2.81 -16.72
C ASN A 126 19.48 1.45 -17.28
N PRO A 127 20.79 1.23 -17.54
CA PRO A 127 21.29 -0.02 -18.10
C PRO A 127 21.15 -1.23 -17.17
N PHE A 128 20.66 -1.04 -15.94
CA PHE A 128 20.35 -2.11 -14.98
C PHE A 128 18.87 -2.53 -14.98
N TRP A 129 18.01 -1.81 -15.73
CA TRP A 129 16.61 -2.14 -15.95
C TRP A 129 16.44 -2.83 -17.31
N ASP A 130 16.62 -4.15 -17.33
CA ASP A 130 16.55 -4.97 -18.55
C ASP A 130 15.13 -4.93 -19.19
N GLU A 131 15.07 -4.73 -20.51
CA GLU A 131 13.79 -4.62 -21.23
C GLU A 131 12.92 -5.88 -21.05
N PHE A 132 13.49 -7.08 -21.15
CA PHE A 132 12.73 -8.33 -21.05
C PHE A 132 12.19 -8.54 -19.63
N GLU A 133 12.98 -8.25 -18.61
CA GLU A 133 12.56 -8.28 -17.21
C GLU A 133 11.37 -7.32 -16.97
N TYR A 134 11.49 -6.06 -17.41
CA TYR A 134 10.41 -5.08 -17.24
C TYR A 134 9.16 -5.37 -18.06
N TYR A 135 9.31 -5.93 -19.26
CA TYR A 135 8.16 -6.37 -20.06
C TYR A 135 7.32 -7.40 -19.31
N ASN A 136 7.97 -8.40 -18.71
CA ASN A 136 7.28 -9.45 -17.94
C ASN A 136 6.66 -8.90 -16.66
N LEU A 137 7.37 -8.04 -15.93
CA LEU A 137 6.85 -7.41 -14.71
C LEU A 137 5.61 -6.55 -14.99
N LEU A 138 5.70 -5.64 -15.94
CA LEU A 138 4.59 -4.76 -16.30
C LEU A 138 3.44 -5.53 -16.95
N GLY A 139 3.73 -6.51 -17.81
CA GLY A 139 2.74 -7.37 -18.45
C GLY A 139 1.94 -8.21 -17.45
N THR A 140 2.61 -8.80 -16.46
CA THR A 140 1.94 -9.57 -15.40
C THR A 140 1.05 -8.69 -14.53
N TYR A 141 1.50 -7.47 -14.20
CA TYR A 141 0.67 -6.49 -13.50
C TYR A 141 -0.58 -6.13 -14.32
N THR A 142 -0.41 -5.83 -15.60
CA THR A 142 -1.52 -5.52 -16.51
C THR A 142 -2.50 -6.69 -16.63
N HIS A 143 -2.00 -7.92 -16.73
CA HIS A 143 -2.84 -9.11 -16.71
C HIS A 143 -3.70 -9.18 -15.45
N TYR A 144 -3.12 -9.01 -14.26
CA TYR A 144 -3.89 -9.05 -13.01
C TYR A 144 -4.91 -7.90 -12.90
N ILE A 145 -4.61 -6.71 -13.40
CA ILE A 145 -5.57 -5.58 -13.41
C ILE A 145 -6.77 -5.90 -14.32
N ILE A 146 -6.53 -6.50 -15.49
CA ILE A 146 -7.60 -6.94 -16.39
C ILE A 146 -8.44 -8.07 -15.75
N GLU A 147 -7.78 -9.05 -15.14
CA GLU A 147 -8.45 -10.13 -14.39
C GLU A 147 -9.30 -9.58 -13.24
N LEU A 148 -8.82 -8.56 -12.54
CA LEU A 148 -9.57 -7.89 -11.48
C LEU A 148 -10.83 -7.22 -12.02
N ALA A 149 -10.72 -6.52 -13.16
CA ALA A 149 -11.88 -5.93 -13.82
C ALA A 149 -12.90 -7.00 -14.25
N ASN A 150 -12.43 -8.12 -14.81
CA ASN A 150 -13.29 -9.23 -15.20
C ASN A 150 -13.99 -9.87 -13.99
N ALA A 151 -13.26 -10.09 -12.89
CA ALA A 151 -13.79 -10.66 -11.66
C ALA A 151 -14.85 -9.75 -11.02
N LEU A 152 -14.61 -8.43 -11.05
CA LEU A 152 -15.59 -7.42 -10.61
C LEU A 152 -16.84 -7.41 -11.49
N ALA A 153 -16.67 -7.45 -12.81
CA ALA A 153 -17.79 -7.55 -13.74
C ALA A 153 -18.65 -8.81 -13.52
N ALA A 154 -18.01 -9.92 -13.16
CA ALA A 154 -18.66 -11.19 -12.86
C ALA A 154 -19.17 -11.29 -11.40
N ASN A 155 -18.86 -10.32 -10.55
CA ASN A 155 -19.07 -10.37 -9.10
C ASN A 155 -18.46 -11.64 -8.44
N ASP A 156 -17.31 -12.10 -8.93
CA ASP A 156 -16.60 -13.26 -8.41
C ASP A 156 -15.73 -12.86 -7.20
N ILE A 157 -16.35 -12.88 -6.02
CA ILE A 157 -15.73 -12.44 -4.77
C ILE A 157 -14.48 -13.24 -4.43
N ASN A 158 -14.50 -14.57 -4.63
CA ASN A 158 -13.35 -15.41 -4.33
C ASN A 158 -12.15 -15.02 -5.21
N ARG A 159 -12.40 -14.80 -6.50
CA ARG A 159 -11.35 -14.37 -7.43
C ARG A 159 -10.83 -12.97 -7.14
N ILE A 160 -11.71 -12.03 -6.75
CA ILE A 160 -11.31 -10.67 -6.34
C ILE A 160 -10.35 -10.74 -5.14
N MET A 161 -10.66 -11.57 -4.15
CA MET A 161 -9.82 -11.74 -2.95
C MET A 161 -8.47 -12.38 -3.29
N GLU A 162 -8.45 -13.42 -4.12
CA GLU A 162 -7.21 -14.04 -4.60
C GLU A 162 -6.32 -13.05 -5.37
N LEU A 163 -6.93 -12.29 -6.29
CA LEU A 163 -6.21 -11.28 -7.09
C LEU A 163 -5.63 -10.16 -6.22
N TYR A 164 -6.28 -9.81 -5.10
CA TYR A 164 -5.72 -8.83 -4.16
C TYR A 164 -4.34 -9.28 -3.65
N ASP A 165 -4.22 -10.53 -3.22
CA ASP A 165 -2.97 -11.08 -2.70
C ASP A 165 -1.92 -11.29 -3.81
N LEU A 166 -2.35 -11.70 -5.02
CA LEU A 166 -1.46 -11.85 -6.18
C LEU A 166 -0.87 -10.50 -6.64
N VAL A 167 -1.71 -9.48 -6.83
CA VAL A 167 -1.26 -8.14 -7.25
C VAL A 167 -0.36 -7.53 -6.17
N LYS A 168 -0.70 -7.72 -4.89
CA LYS A 168 0.13 -7.32 -3.76
C LYS A 168 1.53 -7.91 -3.84
N ALA A 169 1.66 -9.23 -3.98
CA ALA A 169 2.97 -9.89 -4.02
C ALA A 169 3.77 -9.41 -5.24
N HIS A 170 3.10 -9.32 -6.39
CA HIS A 170 3.72 -8.89 -7.64
C HIS A 170 4.21 -7.44 -7.60
N THR A 171 3.43 -6.54 -7.01
CA THR A 171 3.80 -5.12 -6.89
C THR A 171 4.95 -4.89 -5.91
N ASN A 172 5.09 -5.73 -4.88
CA ASN A 172 6.28 -5.74 -4.04
C ASN A 172 7.54 -6.13 -4.85
N LEU A 173 7.44 -7.18 -5.67
CA LEU A 173 8.53 -7.60 -6.56
C LEU A 173 8.91 -6.48 -7.54
N MET A 174 7.94 -5.81 -8.14
CA MET A 174 8.18 -4.66 -9.02
C MET A 174 8.94 -3.53 -8.29
N GLY A 175 8.56 -3.25 -7.04
CA GLY A 175 9.25 -2.28 -6.19
C GLY A 175 10.71 -2.65 -5.94
N ASP A 176 10.98 -3.93 -5.69
CA ASP A 176 12.34 -4.43 -5.44
C ASP A 176 13.24 -4.30 -6.67
N VAL A 177 12.76 -4.74 -7.83
CA VAL A 177 13.51 -4.64 -9.09
C VAL A 177 13.78 -3.17 -9.43
N PHE A 178 12.79 -2.29 -9.23
CA PHE A 178 12.96 -0.86 -9.44
C PHE A 178 14.03 -0.27 -8.52
N ALA A 179 13.94 -0.51 -7.21
CA ALA A 179 14.91 -0.02 -6.24
C ALA A 179 16.32 -0.58 -6.48
N GLN A 180 16.44 -1.86 -6.82
CA GLN A 180 17.73 -2.49 -7.14
C GLN A 180 18.39 -1.82 -8.34
N GLY A 181 17.64 -1.57 -9.42
CA GLY A 181 18.22 -0.92 -10.58
C GLY A 181 18.63 0.54 -10.30
N LEU A 182 17.88 1.28 -9.46
CA LEU A 182 18.32 2.61 -9.00
C LEU A 182 19.64 2.54 -8.22
N TYR A 183 19.76 1.57 -7.32
CA TYR A 183 20.98 1.36 -6.54
C TYR A 183 22.18 1.07 -7.43
N ASP A 184 22.04 0.13 -8.35
CA ASP A 184 23.09 -0.27 -9.28
C ASP A 184 23.53 0.94 -10.12
N TYR A 185 22.59 1.76 -10.56
CA TYR A 185 22.88 2.97 -11.31
C TYR A 185 23.70 3.97 -10.51
N ILE A 186 23.24 4.34 -9.31
CA ILE A 186 23.88 5.37 -8.47
C ILE A 186 25.27 4.91 -7.97
N THR A 187 25.46 3.61 -7.74
CA THR A 187 26.73 3.05 -7.27
C THR A 187 27.64 2.54 -8.39
N SER A 188 27.18 2.63 -9.64
CA SER A 188 28.02 2.36 -10.81
C SER A 188 29.17 3.37 -10.86
N GLY A 189 30.38 2.88 -11.12
CA GLY A 189 31.59 3.71 -11.16
C GLY A 189 32.21 4.10 -9.81
N VAL A 190 31.58 3.80 -8.67
CA VAL A 190 32.18 3.99 -7.34
C VAL A 190 32.85 2.69 -6.87
N GLN A 191 34.14 2.72 -6.52
CA GLN A 191 34.73 1.67 -5.68
C GLN A 191 34.37 1.99 -4.24
N ILE A 192 33.29 1.37 -3.74
CA ILE A 192 32.95 1.45 -2.32
C ILE A 192 33.86 0.45 -1.61
N ASP A 193 34.85 0.95 -0.88
CA ASP A 193 35.63 0.16 0.06
C ASP A 193 34.79 0.03 1.34
N TYR A 194 34.09 -1.09 1.50
CA TYR A 194 33.39 -1.42 2.74
C TYR A 194 34.35 -1.79 3.88
N GLY A 195 35.67 -1.69 3.67
CA GLY A 195 36.71 -2.06 4.63
C GLY A 195 36.94 -1.08 5.78
N LEU A 196 36.22 0.05 5.86
CA LEU A 196 36.42 1.07 6.89
C LEU A 196 35.10 1.76 7.28
N GLU A 197 34.29 1.13 8.15
CA GLU A 197 33.43 1.73 9.20
C GLU A 197 32.36 0.71 9.67
N ASN A 198 31.95 0.78 10.96
CA ASN A 198 30.75 0.10 11.47
C ASN A 198 29.51 0.72 10.79
N VAL A 199 29.16 0.26 9.59
CA VAL A 199 27.94 0.71 8.91
C VAL A 199 26.76 -0.08 9.46
N GLU A 200 25.85 0.59 10.16
CA GLU A 200 24.57 0.01 10.59
C GLU A 200 23.76 -0.46 9.37
N CYS A 201 23.48 -1.77 9.32
CA CYS A 201 22.73 -2.38 8.24
C CYS A 201 21.91 -3.58 8.74
N VAL A 202 20.91 -3.96 7.94
CA VAL A 202 19.99 -5.07 8.21
C VAL A 202 19.98 -6.04 7.03
N THR A 203 19.61 -7.29 7.27
CA THR A 203 19.43 -8.29 6.21
C THR A 203 18.17 -8.03 5.39
N TYR A 204 18.10 -8.58 4.18
CA TYR A 204 16.90 -8.49 3.33
C TYR A 204 15.67 -9.13 3.99
N ASP A 205 15.84 -10.21 4.76
CA ASP A 205 14.75 -10.84 5.53
C ASP A 205 14.25 -9.92 6.65
N GLN A 206 15.15 -9.22 7.35
CA GLN A 206 14.77 -8.19 8.32
C GLN A 206 14.02 -7.04 7.64
N ILE A 207 14.46 -6.60 6.45
CA ILE A 207 13.73 -5.59 5.65
C ILE A 207 12.34 -6.05 5.28
N ASN A 208 12.16 -7.30 4.84
CA ASN A 208 10.84 -7.83 4.53
C ASN A 208 9.95 -7.88 5.76
N THR A 209 10.49 -8.26 6.92
CA THR A 209 9.77 -8.26 8.19
C THR A 209 9.36 -6.83 8.60
N ILE A 210 10.28 -5.85 8.50
CA ILE A 210 9.98 -4.43 8.74
C ILE A 210 8.95 -3.92 7.73
N TYR A 211 9.03 -4.33 6.47
CA TYR A 211 8.08 -3.94 5.43
C TYR A 211 6.67 -4.48 5.70
N GLU A 212 6.54 -5.73 6.13
CA GLU A 212 5.25 -6.31 6.52
C GLU A 212 4.59 -5.50 7.64
N ILE A 213 5.36 -5.11 8.66
CA ILE A 213 4.90 -4.20 9.73
C ILE A 213 4.55 -2.81 9.17
N ARG A 214 5.39 -2.26 8.28
CA ARG A 214 5.13 -0.97 7.62
C ARG A 214 3.83 -1.03 6.81
N MET A 215 3.49 -2.15 6.20
CA MET A 215 2.28 -2.27 5.40
C MET A 215 1.01 -2.54 6.22
N PHE A 216 1.13 -2.89 7.49
CA PHE A 216 -0.03 -3.15 8.36
C PHE A 216 -1.07 -2.03 8.32
N TRP A 217 -0.67 -0.77 8.53
CA TRP A 217 -1.63 0.34 8.56
C TRP A 217 -2.33 0.55 7.22
N PHE A 218 -1.59 0.36 6.12
CA PHE A 218 -2.14 0.45 4.78
C PHE A 218 -3.16 -0.67 4.52
N GLU A 219 -2.85 -1.90 4.93
CA GLU A 219 -3.77 -3.03 4.87
C GLU A 219 -5.00 -2.79 5.74
N LEU A 220 -4.82 -2.38 7.01
CA LEU A 220 -5.91 -2.15 7.95
C LEU A 220 -6.90 -1.12 7.40
N VAL A 221 -6.42 0.06 6.98
CA VAL A 221 -7.32 1.11 6.46
C VAL A 221 -7.98 0.71 5.15
N THR A 222 -7.28 -0.06 4.30
CA THR A 222 -7.85 -0.58 3.06
C THR A 222 -8.96 -1.57 3.35
N TRP A 223 -8.75 -2.54 4.26
CA TRP A 223 -9.77 -3.53 4.62
C TRP A 223 -10.94 -2.92 5.39
N VAL A 224 -10.72 -1.90 6.23
CA VAL A 224 -11.81 -1.12 6.86
C VAL A 224 -12.67 -0.45 5.79
N ARG A 225 -12.06 0.20 4.80
CA ARG A 225 -12.80 0.78 3.68
C ARG A 225 -13.57 -0.26 2.87
N ILE A 226 -12.95 -1.41 2.58
CA ILE A 226 -13.61 -2.50 1.85
C ILE A 226 -14.83 -3.01 2.65
N TYR A 227 -14.71 -3.11 3.98
CA TYR A 227 -15.83 -3.42 4.84
C TYR A 227 -16.93 -2.36 4.76
N MET A 228 -16.59 -1.07 4.84
CA MET A 228 -17.57 0.02 4.64
C MET A 228 -18.27 -0.05 3.28
N LEU A 229 -17.56 -0.32 2.20
CA LEU A 229 -18.14 -0.52 0.87
C LEU A 229 -19.13 -1.71 0.86
N SER A 230 -18.82 -2.80 1.55
CA SER A 230 -19.71 -3.97 1.65
C SER A 230 -20.99 -3.68 2.44
N ILE A 231 -20.93 -2.79 3.43
CA ILE A 231 -22.08 -2.46 4.27
C ILE A 231 -22.94 -1.34 3.66
N TYR A 232 -22.32 -0.24 3.22
CA TYR A 232 -23.05 0.92 2.70
C TYR A 232 -23.51 0.75 1.25
N LEU A 233 -22.75 0.03 0.44
CA LEU A 233 -22.99 -0.10 -1.00
C LEU A 233 -23.24 -1.54 -1.44
N GLU A 234 -23.30 -2.49 -0.50
CA GLU A 234 -23.52 -3.92 -0.78
C GLU A 234 -22.48 -4.50 -1.78
N ILE A 235 -21.26 -3.95 -1.75
CA ILE A 235 -20.15 -4.39 -2.60
C ILE A 235 -19.41 -5.55 -1.93
N GLY A 236 -19.73 -6.77 -2.37
CA GLY A 236 -19.12 -8.00 -1.90
C GLY A 236 -19.79 -8.61 -0.67
N ASP A 237 -19.21 -9.69 -0.16
CA ASP A 237 -19.72 -10.41 1.00
C ASP A 237 -19.10 -9.85 2.30
N SER A 238 -19.92 -9.19 3.12
CA SER A 238 -19.48 -8.51 4.33
C SER A 238 -18.92 -9.46 5.39
N GLU A 239 -19.38 -10.72 5.46
CA GLU A 239 -18.87 -11.71 6.42
C GLU A 239 -17.47 -12.19 6.04
N ILE A 240 -17.26 -12.47 4.75
CA ILE A 240 -15.93 -12.84 4.21
C ILE A 240 -14.95 -11.68 4.38
N ILE A 241 -15.39 -10.45 4.06
CA ILE A 241 -14.57 -9.24 4.17
C ILE A 241 -14.22 -8.97 5.65
N LEU A 242 -15.18 -9.06 6.57
CA LEU A 242 -14.93 -8.87 8.00
C LEU A 242 -13.95 -9.93 8.54
N THR A 243 -14.08 -11.18 8.08
CA THR A 243 -13.14 -12.25 8.43
C THR A 243 -11.72 -11.90 7.98
N ARG A 244 -11.55 -11.41 6.75
CA ARG A 244 -10.24 -10.97 6.26
C ARG A 244 -9.72 -9.76 7.03
N LEU A 245 -10.57 -8.77 7.33
CA LEU A 245 -10.20 -7.60 8.14
C LEU A 245 -9.70 -8.02 9.53
N ARG A 246 -10.37 -8.97 10.20
CA ARG A 246 -9.93 -9.51 11.50
C ARG A 246 -8.59 -10.26 11.42
N GLN A 247 -8.23 -10.81 10.26
CA GLN A 247 -6.93 -11.46 10.06
C GLN A 247 -5.77 -10.45 9.99
N VAL A 248 -6.02 -9.20 9.56
CA VAL A 248 -4.95 -8.19 9.36
C VAL A 248 -4.17 -7.88 10.64
N PRO A 249 -4.80 -7.61 11.81
CA PRO A 249 -4.07 -7.44 13.08
C PRO A 249 -3.36 -8.69 13.56
N VAL A 250 -3.93 -9.88 13.31
CA VAL A 250 -3.31 -11.16 13.69
C VAL A 250 -2.00 -11.36 12.94
N ASP A 251 -2.03 -11.16 11.62
CA ASP A 251 -0.83 -11.24 10.78
C ASP A 251 0.23 -10.24 11.26
N TYR A 252 -0.16 -8.98 11.50
CA TYR A 252 0.73 -7.95 12.01
C TYR A 252 1.39 -8.30 13.34
N ILE A 253 0.62 -8.78 14.31
CA ILE A 253 1.13 -9.12 15.63
C ILE A 253 2.07 -10.33 15.56
N ASN A 254 1.76 -11.32 14.72
CA ASN A 254 2.65 -12.45 14.48
C ASN A 254 3.97 -12.01 13.85
N VAL A 255 3.98 -11.00 12.97
CA VAL A 255 5.21 -10.44 12.41
C VAL A 255 5.96 -9.62 13.45
N LEU A 256 5.29 -8.79 14.25
CA LEU A 256 5.92 -8.03 15.34
C LEU A 256 6.63 -8.95 16.34
N ARG A 257 6.02 -10.09 16.71
CA ARG A 257 6.62 -11.10 17.60
C ARG A 257 7.95 -11.64 17.09
N ARG A 258 8.16 -11.69 15.77
CA ARG A 258 9.44 -12.12 15.19
C ARG A 258 10.58 -11.14 15.46
N ILE A 259 10.28 -9.86 15.72
CA ILE A 259 11.29 -8.83 16.01
C ILE A 259 11.38 -8.56 17.51
N LEU A 260 10.23 -8.37 18.17
CA LEU A 260 10.17 -7.93 19.56
C LEU A 260 10.05 -9.09 20.55
N GLY A 261 9.87 -10.33 20.09
CA GLY A 261 9.76 -11.52 20.94
C GLY A 261 8.43 -11.65 21.68
N ASP A 262 8.39 -12.59 22.62
CA ASP A 262 7.18 -13.02 23.34
C ASP A 262 6.63 -11.99 24.35
N GLN A 263 7.29 -10.84 24.52
CA GLN A 263 6.75 -9.73 25.32
C GLN A 263 5.47 -9.12 24.73
N ILE A 264 5.15 -9.44 23.46
CA ILE A 264 3.87 -9.08 22.85
C ILE A 264 2.81 -10.10 23.28
N SER A 265 2.06 -9.76 24.32
CA SER A 265 0.93 -10.54 24.80
C SER A 265 -0.21 -10.60 23.77
N ASP A 266 -1.06 -11.61 23.91
CA ASP A 266 -2.31 -11.71 23.13
C ASP A 266 -3.25 -10.53 23.40
N ASP A 267 -3.08 -9.80 24.52
CA ASP A 267 -3.87 -8.62 24.86
C ASP A 267 -3.81 -7.53 23.76
N TYR A 268 -2.73 -7.46 22.97
CA TYR A 268 -2.67 -6.50 21.87
C TYR A 268 -3.56 -6.90 20.69
N ILE A 269 -3.74 -8.19 20.44
CA ILE A 269 -4.69 -8.68 19.44
C ILE A 269 -6.10 -8.27 19.88
N ASP A 270 -6.40 -8.40 21.17
CA ASP A 270 -7.70 -8.02 21.73
C ASP A 270 -8.00 -6.53 21.56
N LEU A 271 -7.01 -5.65 21.72
CA LEU A 271 -7.19 -4.22 21.45
C LEU A 271 -7.58 -3.93 19.99
N PHE A 272 -7.05 -4.66 19.01
CA PHE A 272 -7.49 -4.52 17.62
C PHE A 272 -8.83 -5.17 17.34
N ASN A 273 -9.15 -6.30 17.97
CA ASN A 273 -10.47 -6.93 17.87
C ASN A 273 -11.54 -5.97 18.39
N ILE A 274 -11.32 -5.34 19.54
CA ILE A 274 -12.19 -4.30 20.10
C ILE A 274 -12.32 -3.15 19.10
N TYR A 275 -11.23 -2.67 18.51
CA TYR A 275 -11.29 -1.60 17.51
C TYR A 275 -12.17 -1.97 16.30
N ILE A 276 -12.03 -3.19 15.77
CA ILE A 276 -12.84 -3.68 14.65
C ILE A 276 -14.31 -3.82 15.07
N ASP A 277 -14.59 -4.40 16.25
CA ASP A 277 -15.95 -4.54 16.78
C ASP A 277 -16.61 -3.16 16.98
N LEU A 278 -15.84 -2.15 17.41
CA LEU A 278 -16.33 -0.77 17.52
C LEU A 278 -16.63 -0.16 16.14
N ILE A 279 -15.84 -0.45 15.09
CA ILE A 279 -16.16 -0.03 13.70
C ILE A 279 -17.49 -0.62 13.25
N VAL A 280 -17.67 -1.93 13.47
CA VAL A 280 -18.91 -2.64 13.10
C VAL A 280 -20.10 -1.99 13.80
N ALA A 281 -20.06 -1.89 15.13
CA ALA A 281 -21.16 -1.31 15.91
C ALA A 281 -21.42 0.17 15.56
N PHE A 282 -20.38 0.93 15.22
CA PHE A 282 -20.51 2.34 14.86
C PHE A 282 -21.23 2.52 13.53
N ILE A 283 -20.88 1.70 12.54
CA ILE A 283 -21.56 1.70 11.23
C ILE A 283 -23.03 1.31 11.38
N ASP A 284 -23.33 0.28 12.19
CA ASP A 284 -24.70 -0.14 12.46
C ASP A 284 -25.52 0.99 13.12
N ALA A 285 -24.95 1.62 14.16
CA ALA A 285 -25.58 2.75 14.84
C ALA A 285 -25.78 3.97 13.90
N GLN A 286 -24.85 4.19 12.96
CA GLN A 286 -24.97 5.21 11.92
C GLN A 286 -26.15 4.93 10.97
N ILE A 287 -26.32 3.68 10.54
CA ILE A 287 -27.42 3.27 9.67
C ILE A 287 -28.77 3.37 10.39
N GLU A 288 -28.82 2.99 11.67
CA GLU A 288 -30.01 3.11 12.52
C GLU A 288 -30.36 4.55 12.91
N GLY A 289 -29.42 5.50 12.73
CA GLY A 289 -29.58 6.87 13.20
C GLY A 289 -29.54 7.01 14.73
N ASN A 290 -28.92 6.07 15.43
CA ASN A 290 -28.86 6.03 16.89
C ASN A 290 -27.75 6.95 17.43
N ILE A 291 -28.06 8.24 17.58
CA ILE A 291 -27.10 9.27 18.01
C ILE A 291 -26.53 9.01 19.42
N GLU A 292 -27.32 8.45 20.33
CA GLU A 292 -26.84 8.12 21.68
C GLU A 292 -25.74 7.05 21.62
N GLU A 293 -25.98 6.00 20.83
CA GLU A 293 -25.02 4.92 20.65
C GLU A 293 -23.77 5.36 19.88
N ILE A 294 -23.92 6.19 18.83
CA ILE A 294 -22.79 6.81 18.12
C ILE A 294 -21.89 7.57 19.09
N ASN A 295 -22.47 8.38 19.99
CA ASN A 295 -21.70 9.14 20.98
C ASN A 295 -21.00 8.21 21.98
N ARG A 296 -21.67 7.14 22.43
CA ARG A 296 -21.10 6.14 23.33
C ARG A 296 -19.91 5.42 22.70
N LEU A 297 -20.08 4.91 21.47
CA LEU A 297 -19.03 4.21 20.72
C LEU A 297 -17.85 5.12 20.39
N THR A 298 -18.11 6.41 20.12
CA THR A 298 -17.03 7.41 19.92
C THR A 298 -16.13 7.56 21.15
N GLN A 299 -16.69 7.51 22.37
CA GLN A 299 -15.87 7.54 23.58
C GLN A 299 -15.04 6.25 23.72
N LEU A 300 -15.63 5.08 23.46
CA LEU A 300 -14.92 3.81 23.50
C LEU A 300 -13.78 3.73 22.47
N PHE A 301 -13.95 4.34 21.30
CA PHE A 301 -12.86 4.47 20.34
C PHE A 301 -11.68 5.26 20.91
N TYR A 302 -11.94 6.35 21.64
CA TYR A 302 -10.87 7.15 22.25
C TYR A 302 -10.16 6.43 23.40
N GLU A 303 -10.86 5.58 24.14
CA GLU A 303 -10.27 4.72 25.17
C GLU A 303 -9.37 3.67 24.51
N ASN A 304 -9.91 2.91 23.55
CA ASN A 304 -9.16 1.91 22.80
C ASN A 304 -7.91 2.48 22.10
N GLU A 305 -8.03 3.68 21.54
CA GLU A 305 -6.92 4.39 20.90
C GLU A 305 -5.80 4.73 21.89
N GLN A 306 -6.13 5.19 23.10
CA GLN A 306 -5.16 5.46 24.15
C GLN A 306 -4.47 4.18 24.62
N GLU A 307 -5.22 3.09 24.80
CA GLU A 307 -4.67 1.80 25.22
C GLU A 307 -3.70 1.23 24.17
N ARG A 308 -4.04 1.33 22.88
CA ARG A 308 -3.12 0.93 21.79
C ARG A 308 -1.85 1.78 21.73
N ALA A 309 -1.96 3.09 21.96
CA ALA A 309 -0.79 3.97 22.02
C ALA A 309 0.15 3.60 23.18
N ALA A 310 -0.42 3.40 24.37
CA ALA A 310 0.33 3.01 25.57
C ALA A 310 1.01 1.64 25.40
N PHE A 311 0.30 0.66 24.82
CA PHE A 311 0.86 -0.66 24.54
C PHE A 311 2.08 -0.57 23.62
N LEU A 312 1.96 0.11 22.47
CA LEU A 312 3.06 0.27 21.53
C LEU A 312 4.27 0.95 22.20
N ALA A 313 4.05 2.05 22.93
CA ALA A 313 5.14 2.75 23.62
C ALA A 313 5.83 1.89 24.70
N ALA A 314 5.11 0.96 25.32
CA ALA A 314 5.67 0.06 26.33
C ALA A 314 6.58 -1.03 25.75
N ILE A 315 6.31 -1.50 24.53
CA ILE A 315 7.07 -2.61 23.91
C ILE A 315 8.28 -2.16 23.08
N ASN A 316 8.39 -0.87 22.77
CA ASN A 316 9.54 -0.34 22.05
C ASN A 316 9.91 1.07 22.57
N PRO A 317 11.11 1.24 23.16
CA PRO A 317 11.54 2.52 23.75
C PRO A 317 11.71 3.66 22.72
N PHE A 318 11.75 3.33 21.42
CA PHE A 318 11.85 4.31 20.34
C PHE A 318 10.48 4.81 19.85
N TRP A 319 9.37 4.39 20.48
CA TRP A 319 8.03 4.86 20.20
C TRP A 319 7.47 5.70 21.37
N GLU A 320 7.24 6.98 21.12
CA GLU A 320 6.67 7.92 22.09
C GLU A 320 5.14 7.79 22.11
N GLU A 321 4.58 7.48 23.28
CA GLU A 321 3.12 7.31 23.47
C GLU A 321 2.32 8.52 22.97
N ARG A 322 2.79 9.74 23.27
CA ARG A 322 2.11 10.98 22.84
C ARG A 322 2.02 11.09 21.32
N GLU A 323 3.07 10.71 20.61
CA GLU A 323 3.11 10.77 19.15
C GLU A 323 2.23 9.67 18.53
N LEU A 324 2.27 8.46 19.08
CA LEU A 324 1.39 7.36 18.71
C LEU A 324 -0.09 7.75 18.88
N ARG A 325 -0.45 8.32 20.04
CA ARG A 325 -1.80 8.80 20.34
C ARG A 325 -2.27 9.83 19.32
N ASN A 326 -1.43 10.82 19.01
CA ASN A 326 -1.78 11.85 18.01
C ASN A 326 -2.08 11.22 16.63
N ARG A 327 -1.25 10.27 16.20
CA ARG A 327 -1.39 9.60 14.89
C ARG A 327 -2.63 8.71 14.85
N LEU A 328 -2.86 7.90 15.89
CA LEU A 328 -4.03 7.03 15.99
C LEU A 328 -5.33 7.84 16.05
N ARG A 329 -5.35 8.94 16.81
CA ARG A 329 -6.51 9.84 16.90
C ARG A 329 -6.84 10.50 15.56
N ASN A 330 -5.83 10.99 14.86
CA ASN A 330 -6.03 11.59 13.53
C ASN A 330 -6.57 10.57 12.51
N LEU A 331 -6.07 9.32 12.58
CA LEU A 331 -6.54 8.24 11.72
C LEU A 331 -8.00 7.87 12.04
N LEU A 332 -8.32 7.69 13.32
CA LEU A 332 -9.68 7.42 13.80
C LEU A 332 -10.67 8.50 13.35
N HIS A 333 -10.33 9.78 13.50
CA HIS A 333 -11.18 10.88 13.05
C HIS A 333 -11.42 10.82 11.53
N ALA A 334 -10.38 10.54 10.75
CA ALA A 334 -10.53 10.40 9.31
C ALA A 334 -11.39 9.18 8.92
N THR A 335 -11.27 8.05 9.62
CA THR A 335 -12.14 6.86 9.42
C THR A 335 -13.60 7.16 9.78
N ILE A 336 -13.88 7.90 10.86
CA ILE A 336 -15.24 8.33 11.21
C ILE A 336 -15.81 9.26 10.14
N ASP A 337 -15.02 10.23 9.65
CA ASP A 337 -15.40 11.11 8.54
C ASP A 337 -15.71 10.29 7.27
N GLU A 338 -14.89 9.28 6.96
CA GLU A 338 -15.08 8.37 5.82
C GLU A 338 -16.42 7.64 5.92
N SER A 339 -16.71 7.00 7.06
CA SER A 339 -17.98 6.33 7.33
C SER A 339 -19.18 7.27 7.18
N THR A 340 -19.05 8.50 7.70
CA THR A 340 -20.09 9.53 7.60
C THR A 340 -20.36 9.94 6.15
N THR A 341 -19.31 10.06 5.32
CA THR A 341 -19.47 10.39 3.90
C THR A 341 -20.04 9.25 3.07
N PHE A 342 -19.77 7.99 3.43
CA PHE A 342 -20.50 6.85 2.86
C PHE A 342 -21.99 6.91 3.21
N LEU A 343 -22.34 7.13 4.48
CA LEU A 343 -23.74 7.26 4.92
C LEU A 343 -24.47 8.40 4.20
N SER A 344 -23.81 9.54 3.99
CA SER A 344 -24.42 10.70 3.30
C SER A 344 -24.36 10.64 1.77
N GLY A 345 -23.67 9.65 1.19
CA GLY A 345 -23.44 9.54 -0.25
C GLY A 345 -22.52 10.62 -0.85
N ASP A 346 -21.70 11.29 -0.03
CA ASP A 346 -20.74 12.31 -0.47
C ASP A 346 -19.43 11.65 -0.95
N TYR A 347 -19.51 10.91 -2.07
CA TYR A 347 -18.41 10.08 -2.53
C TYR A 347 -17.19 10.87 -3.02
N ALA A 348 -17.37 12.06 -3.57
CA ALA A 348 -16.23 12.91 -3.97
C ALA A 348 -15.39 13.29 -2.74
N ARG A 349 -16.04 13.75 -1.66
CA ARG A 349 -15.35 14.03 -0.40
C ARG A 349 -14.77 12.77 0.24
N ASN A 350 -15.47 11.64 0.11
CA ASN A 350 -14.99 10.34 0.60
C ASN A 350 -13.65 9.95 -0.04
N VAL A 351 -13.46 10.18 -1.35
CA VAL A 351 -12.19 9.94 -2.06
C VAL A 351 -11.05 10.79 -1.48
N ASP A 352 -11.30 12.07 -1.22
CA ASP A 352 -10.32 12.97 -0.61
C ASP A 352 -9.94 12.54 0.82
N ILE A 353 -10.94 12.14 1.62
CA ILE A 353 -10.73 11.61 2.97
C ILE A 353 -9.91 10.34 2.91
N PHE A 354 -10.23 9.41 2.00
CA PHE A 354 -9.48 8.16 1.88
C PHE A 354 -8.04 8.40 1.46
N SER A 355 -7.78 9.34 0.55
CA SER A 355 -6.42 9.79 0.24
C SER A 355 -5.67 10.27 1.48
N ARG A 356 -6.32 11.04 2.35
CA ARG A 356 -5.75 11.50 3.63
C ARG A 356 -5.49 10.34 4.59
N ILE A 357 -6.40 9.36 4.66
CA ILE A 357 -6.23 8.13 5.46
C ILE A 357 -5.00 7.35 5.00
N LEU A 358 -4.82 7.15 3.69
CA LEU A 358 -3.64 6.47 3.14
C LEU A 358 -2.34 7.22 3.50
N ALA A 359 -2.33 8.56 3.42
CA ALA A 359 -1.18 9.37 3.81
C ALA A 359 -0.90 9.28 5.32
N GLN A 360 -1.94 9.25 6.17
CA GLN A 360 -1.79 9.07 7.62
C GLN A 360 -1.28 7.66 7.95
N ALA A 361 -1.78 6.62 7.27
CA ALA A 361 -1.30 5.26 7.39
C ALA A 361 0.19 5.18 7.03
N GLU A 362 0.60 5.74 5.89
CA GLU A 362 2.01 5.81 5.48
C GLU A 362 2.87 6.54 6.52
N SER A 363 2.38 7.66 7.06
CA SER A 363 3.08 8.41 8.10
C SER A 363 3.26 7.59 9.39
N MET A 364 2.22 6.88 9.84
CA MET A 364 2.30 5.97 10.98
C MET A 364 3.28 4.82 10.73
N SER A 365 3.20 4.21 9.54
CA SER A 365 4.08 3.14 9.11
C SER A 365 5.55 3.54 9.11
N ASN A 366 5.87 4.75 8.64
CA ASN A 366 7.23 5.28 8.67
C ASN A 366 7.74 5.48 10.10
N TYR A 367 6.90 6.00 10.99
CA TYR A 367 7.23 6.18 12.40
C TYR A 367 7.54 4.85 13.09
N LEU A 368 6.69 3.83 12.87
CA LEU A 368 6.91 2.50 13.44
C LEU A 368 8.16 1.82 12.87
N ALA A 369 8.35 1.88 11.56
CA ALA A 369 9.51 1.30 10.89
C ALA A 369 10.84 1.90 11.40
N GLN A 370 10.89 3.22 11.62
CA GLN A 370 12.07 3.86 12.19
C GLN A 370 12.38 3.34 13.60
N GLY A 371 11.36 3.26 14.47
CA GLY A 371 11.57 2.75 15.83
C GLY A 371 11.96 1.27 15.86
N LEU A 372 11.51 0.45 14.92
CA LEU A 372 11.98 -0.94 14.77
C LEU A 372 13.40 -1.02 14.28
N PHE A 373 13.78 -0.21 13.29
CA PHE A 373 15.16 -0.15 12.82
C PHE A 373 16.12 0.21 13.96
N ASN A 374 15.79 1.26 14.73
CA ASN A 374 16.58 1.66 15.89
C ASN A 374 16.63 0.56 16.97
N TYR A 375 15.50 -0.12 17.21
CA TYR A 375 15.44 -1.22 18.17
C TYR A 375 16.34 -2.39 17.76
N ILE A 376 16.30 -2.79 16.48
CA ILE A 376 17.12 -3.89 15.94
C ILE A 376 18.61 -3.57 16.10
N ASN A 377 19.03 -2.33 15.79
CA ASN A 377 20.43 -1.95 15.93
C ASN A 377 20.85 -1.92 17.41
N TYR A 378 19.98 -1.38 18.29
CA TYR A 378 20.22 -1.35 19.73
C TYR A 378 20.44 -2.75 20.33
N ILE A 379 19.60 -3.75 19.98
CA ILE A 379 19.78 -5.12 20.48
C ILE A 379 20.99 -5.84 19.86
N GLN A 380 21.38 -5.48 18.63
CA GLN A 380 22.56 -6.04 17.97
C GLN A 380 23.86 -5.55 18.62
N GLU A 381 23.94 -4.27 19.00
CA GLU A 381 25.06 -3.71 19.76
C GLU A 381 25.20 -4.38 21.14
N ASP A 382 24.11 -4.51 21.90
CA ASP A 382 24.12 -5.17 23.22
C ASP A 382 24.56 -6.65 23.14
N SER A 383 24.33 -7.32 21.99
CA SER A 383 24.75 -8.73 21.77
C SER A 383 26.23 -8.92 21.44
N LEU A 384 26.93 -7.85 21.04
CA LEU A 384 28.36 -7.86 20.72
C LEU A 384 29.24 -7.54 21.94
N ASP A 385 28.65 -7.02 23.02
CA ASP A 385 29.32 -6.67 24.29
C ASP A 385 29.30 -7.80 25.35
N ILE A 386 28.88 -9.03 24.97
CA ILE A 386 28.92 -10.26 25.79
C ILE A 386 29.87 -11.27 25.13
#